data_AF-K0EVD1-F1
#
_entry.id   AF-K0EVD1-F1
#
_cell.length_a   1.000
_cell.length_b   1.000
_cell.length_c   1.000
_cell.angle_alpha   90.00
_cell.angle_beta   90.00
_cell.angle_gamma   90.00
#
_symmetry.space_group_name_H-M   'P 1'
#
loop_
_entity.id
_entity.type
_entity.pdbx_description
1 polymer ?
#
loop_
_entity_poly.entity_id
_entity_poly.type
_entity_poly.pdbx_seq_one_letter_code
_entity_poly.pdbx_strand_id
1 'polypeptide(L)'
;MTGFALHSVAHIYLWHQTPIAVRICGIFADVVGFVVLALIVRRHPWAAVLLAHFGFSVALSLIVIHIPFYWGPFSQPWYLGEIALPYWLSLIAGVAGGLIATAIGISAHLRSRDRKDAVLSQ
;
A
#
# COMPACT_ATOMS: atom_id res chain seq x y z
N MET A 1 -2.10 3.45 -6.16
CA MET A 1 -2.75 4.24 -5.10
C MET A 1 -4.26 4.07 -5.09
N THR A 2 -4.94 4.19 -6.24
CA THR A 2 -6.41 4.10 -6.31
C THR A 2 -7.00 2.82 -5.68
N GLY A 3 -6.38 1.66 -5.89
CA GLY A 3 -6.81 0.41 -5.25
C GLY A 3 -6.74 0.44 -3.72
N PHE A 4 -5.68 1.02 -3.15
CA PHE A 4 -5.56 1.19 -1.70
C PHE A 4 -6.60 2.19 -1.17
N ALA A 5 -6.84 3.30 -1.89
CA ALA A 5 -7.88 4.25 -1.51
C ALA A 5 -9.28 3.62 -1.52
N LEU A 6 -9.59 2.75 -2.50
CA LEU A 6 -10.84 1.98 -2.52
C LEU A 6 -10.96 1.06 -1.31
N HIS A 7 -9.86 0.42 -0.91
CA HIS A 7 -9.81 -0.41 0.30
C HIS A 7 -10.01 0.42 1.57
N SER A 8 -9.40 1.60 1.68
CA SER A 8 -9.62 2.52 2.80
C SER A 8 -11.10 2.95 2.87
N VAL A 9 -11.74 3.22 1.73
CA VAL A 9 -13.19 3.53 1.65
C VAL A 9 -14.04 2.35 2.12
N ALA A 10 -13.70 1.11 1.77
CA ALA A 10 -14.39 -0.07 2.30
C ALA A 10 -14.39 -0.10 3.84
N HIS A 11 -13.27 0.27 4.47
CA HIS A 11 -13.17 0.37 5.92
C HIS A 11 -13.96 1.52 6.54
N ILE A 12 -14.28 2.58 5.80
CA ILE A 12 -15.23 3.61 6.27
C ILE A 12 -16.63 2.99 6.42
N TYR A 13 -17.06 2.16 5.47
CA TYR A 13 -18.34 1.46 5.57
C TYR A 13 -18.33 0.35 6.63
N LEU A 14 -17.19 -0.31 6.81
CA LEU A 14 -16.99 -1.34 7.83
C LEU A 14 -16.42 -0.76 9.14
N TRP A 15 -16.60 0.54 9.39
CA TRP A 15 -15.88 1.24 10.45
C TRP A 15 -16.07 0.54 11.79
N HIS A 16 -17.31 0.31 12.21
CA HIS A 16 -17.62 -0.30 13.49
C HIS A 16 -17.17 -1.76 13.64
N GLN A 17 -16.96 -2.47 12.54
CA GLN A 17 -16.50 -3.86 12.53
C GLN A 17 -14.97 -3.99 12.45
N THR A 18 -14.28 -2.92 12.06
CA THR A 18 -12.83 -2.90 11.90
C THR A 18 -12.15 -2.79 13.27
N PRO A 19 -11.20 -3.64 13.66
CA PRO A 19 -10.47 -3.49 14.91
C PRO A 19 -9.77 -2.13 15.02
N ILE A 20 -9.71 -1.53 16.21
CA ILE A 20 -9.15 -0.19 16.38
C ILE A 20 -7.68 -0.09 15.93
N ALA A 21 -6.90 -1.14 16.19
CA ALA A 21 -5.50 -1.20 15.76
C ALA A 21 -5.38 -1.20 14.23
N VAL A 22 -6.26 -1.94 13.52
CA VAL A 22 -6.32 -1.94 12.05
C VAL A 22 -6.70 -0.55 11.53
N ARG A 23 -7.66 0.14 12.17
CA ARG A 23 -8.03 1.52 11.80
C ARG A 23 -6.86 2.49 11.94
N ILE A 24 -6.16 2.46 13.08
CA ILE A 24 -5.01 3.34 13.34
C ILE A 24 -3.91 3.11 12.30
N CYS A 25 -3.58 1.84 12.02
CA CYS A 25 -2.60 1.49 10.99
C CYS A 25 -3.06 1.94 9.59
N GLY A 26 -4.34 1.79 9.26
CA GLY A 26 -4.92 2.24 8.00
C GLY A 26 -4.77 3.75 7.81
N ILE A 27 -5.18 4.55 8.80
CA ILE A 27 -5.04 6.02 8.78
C ILE A 27 -3.57 6.42 8.64
N PHE A 28 -2.67 5.78 9.38
CA PHE A 28 -1.25 6.06 9.28
C PHE A 28 -0.71 5.74 7.87
N ALA A 29 -1.12 4.62 7.28
CA ALA A 29 -0.77 4.26 5.91
C ALA A 29 -1.32 5.27 4.88
N ASP A 30 -2.53 5.79 5.05
CA ASP A 30 -3.08 6.85 4.21
C ASP A 30 -2.22 8.12 4.28
N VAL A 31 -1.84 8.56 5.49
CA VAL A 31 -0.95 9.72 5.69
C VAL A 31 0.39 9.52 5.00
N VAL A 32 1.04 8.36 5.19
CA VAL A 32 2.31 8.04 4.52
C VAL A 32 2.11 8.01 3.00
N GLY A 33 1.00 7.47 2.51
CA GLY A 33 0.66 7.46 1.09
C GLY A 33 0.58 8.87 0.49
N PHE A 34 -0.06 9.82 1.20
CA PHE A 34 -0.09 11.22 0.79
C PHE A 34 1.30 11.87 0.80
N VAL A 35 2.14 11.57 1.80
CA VAL A 35 3.53 12.06 1.85
C VAL A 35 4.34 11.53 0.66
N VAL A 36 4.25 10.23 0.37
CA VAL A 36 4.93 9.63 -0.79
C VAL A 36 4.45 10.28 -2.09
N LEU A 37 3.14 10.49 -2.25
CA LEU A 37 2.59 11.18 -3.42
C LEU A 37 3.11 12.62 -3.54
N ALA A 38 3.16 13.37 -2.44
CA ALA A 38 3.71 14.72 -2.43
C ALA A 38 5.20 14.75 -2.81
N LEU A 39 5.99 13.78 -2.34
CA LEU A 39 7.40 13.65 -2.72
C LEU A 39 7.57 13.30 -4.21
N ILE A 40 6.70 12.47 -4.77
CA ILE A 40 6.68 12.18 -6.21
C ILE A 40 6.37 13.44 -7.01
N VAL A 41 5.33 14.19 -6.64
CA VAL A 41 4.95 15.45 -7.31
C VAL A 41 6.09 16.47 -7.25
N ARG A 42 6.80 16.55 -6.11
CA ARG A 42 7.98 17.40 -5.94
C ARG A 42 9.26 16.87 -6.59
N ARG A 43 9.20 15.72 -7.30
CA ARG A 43 10.35 15.06 -7.93
C ARG A 43 11.51 14.83 -6.96
N HIS A 44 11.20 14.51 -5.71
CA HIS A 44 12.20 14.29 -4.67
C HIS A 44 13.09 13.08 -5.02
N PRO A 45 14.43 13.13 -4.80
CA PRO A 45 15.35 12.07 -5.21
C PRO A 45 15.03 10.69 -4.60
N TRP A 46 14.41 10.67 -3.43
CA TRP A 46 14.03 9.43 -2.74
C TRP A 46 12.62 8.92 -3.10
N ALA A 47 11.85 9.64 -3.92
CA ALA A 47 10.46 9.32 -4.19
C ALA A 47 10.27 7.90 -4.78
N ALA A 48 11.15 7.47 -5.69
CA ALA A 48 11.08 6.15 -6.31
C ALA A 48 11.28 5.01 -5.28
N VAL A 49 12.27 5.15 -4.40
CA VAL A 49 12.57 4.16 -3.35
C VAL A 49 11.43 4.09 -2.33
N LEU A 50 10.94 5.25 -1.90
CA LEU A 50 9.83 5.33 -0.95
C LEU A 50 8.54 4.77 -1.53
N LEU A 51 8.25 5.01 -2.81
CA LEU A 51 7.12 4.40 -3.51
C LEU A 51 7.25 2.87 -3.54
N ALA A 52 8.45 2.35 -3.78
CA ALA A 52 8.68 0.92 -3.81
C ALA A 52 8.39 0.27 -2.46
N HIS A 53 8.98 0.82 -1.39
CA HIS A 53 8.80 0.31 -0.03
C HIS A 53 7.36 0.46 0.46
N PHE A 54 6.74 1.61 0.19
CA PHE A 54 5.35 1.85 0.57
C PHE A 54 4.40 0.88 -0.15
N GLY A 55 4.53 0.75 -1.48
CA GLY A 55 3.73 -0.18 -2.28
C GLY A 55 3.82 -1.61 -1.77
N PHE A 56 5.04 -2.08 -1.47
CA PHE A 56 5.27 -3.43 -0.98
C PHE A 56 4.69 -3.63 0.42
N SER A 57 4.93 -2.66 1.31
CA SER A 57 4.44 -2.70 2.69
C SER A 57 2.91 -2.72 2.72
N VAL A 58 2.24 -1.92 1.88
CA VAL A 58 0.78 -1.93 1.75
C VAL A 58 0.29 -3.29 1.25
N ALA A 59 0.84 -3.81 0.15
CA ALA A 59 0.41 -5.10 -0.40
C ALA A 59 0.58 -6.24 0.61
N LEU A 60 1.75 -6.31 1.26
CA LEU A 60 2.04 -7.33 2.28
C LEU A 60 1.12 -7.18 3.49
N SER A 61 0.93 -5.96 4.00
CA SER A 61 0.08 -5.72 5.18
C SER A 61 -1.37 -6.10 4.88
N LEU A 62 -1.91 -5.72 3.72
CA LEU A 62 -3.26 -6.10 3.32
C LEU A 62 -3.46 -7.62 3.29
N ILE A 63 -2.49 -8.36 2.76
CA ILE A 63 -2.51 -9.82 2.78
C ILE A 63 -2.49 -10.32 4.23
N VAL A 64 -1.49 -9.91 5.01
CA VAL A 64 -1.26 -10.40 6.39
C VAL A 64 -2.41 -10.06 7.33
N ILE A 65 -3.08 -8.92 7.15
CA ILE A 65 -4.21 -8.49 7.97
C ILE A 65 -5.47 -9.32 7.64
N HIS A 66 -5.76 -9.58 6.35
CA HIS A 66 -7.08 -10.07 5.92
C HIS A 66 -7.14 -11.54 5.49
N ILE A 67 -6.02 -12.15 5.11
CA ILE A 67 -5.99 -13.52 4.54
C ILE A 67 -5.66 -14.60 5.59
N PRO A 68 -4.62 -14.47 6.44
CA PRO A 68 -4.33 -15.45 7.47
C PRO A 68 -5.42 -15.55 8.54
N PHE A 69 -5.31 -16.56 9.40
CA PHE A 69 -6.09 -16.66 10.63
C PHE A 69 -5.84 -15.52 11.59
N TYR A 70 -6.74 -15.35 12.57
CA TYR A 70 -6.56 -14.37 13.62
C TYR A 70 -5.24 -14.62 14.37
N TRP A 71 -4.31 -13.68 14.26
CA TRP A 71 -2.97 -13.75 14.86
C TRP A 71 -2.71 -12.64 15.87
N GLY A 72 -3.63 -11.70 16.04
CA GLY A 72 -3.53 -10.64 17.04
C GLY A 72 -4.44 -9.43 16.76
N PRO A 73 -4.24 -8.30 17.47
CA PRO A 73 -5.09 -7.12 17.37
C PRO A 73 -5.05 -6.44 16.00
N PHE A 74 -4.02 -6.71 15.19
CA PHE A 74 -3.89 -6.21 13.83
C PHE A 74 -4.50 -7.14 12.77
N SER A 75 -5.05 -8.28 13.17
CA SER A 75 -5.72 -9.21 12.25
C SER A 75 -7.18 -8.80 12.05
N GLN A 76 -7.66 -8.89 10.82
CA GLN A 76 -9.08 -8.84 10.50
C GLN A 76 -9.36 -9.83 9.36
N PRO A 77 -9.30 -11.14 9.63
CA PRO A 77 -9.59 -12.18 8.64
C PRO A 77 -11.00 -12.01 8.08
N TRP A 78 -11.10 -11.74 6.79
CA TRP A 78 -12.40 -11.47 6.16
C TRP A 78 -13.20 -12.73 5.85
N TYR A 79 -12.55 -13.88 5.77
CA TYR A 79 -13.23 -15.16 5.56
C TYR A 79 -13.98 -15.67 6.80
N LEU A 80 -13.73 -15.10 7.99
CA LEU A 80 -14.46 -15.40 9.22
C LEU A 80 -15.75 -14.56 9.36
N GLY A 81 -15.92 -13.52 8.55
CA GLY A 81 -17.11 -12.68 8.54
C GLY A 81 -17.93 -12.87 7.27
N GLU A 82 -19.19 -12.42 7.31
CA GLU A 82 -20.04 -12.30 6.12
C GLU A 82 -19.60 -11.09 5.27
N ILE A 83 -18.36 -11.13 4.77
CA ILE A 83 -17.79 -10.05 3.96
C ILE A 83 -18.25 -10.20 2.52
N ALA A 84 -19.01 -9.22 2.05
CA ALA A 84 -19.53 -9.17 0.69
C ALA A 84 -18.39 -9.11 -0.37
N LEU A 85 -18.67 -9.67 -1.55
CA LEU A 85 -17.74 -9.71 -2.69
C LEU A 85 -17.09 -8.36 -3.06
N PRO A 86 -17.79 -7.20 -3.02
CA PRO A 86 -17.17 -5.91 -3.33
C PRO A 86 -15.98 -5.56 -2.42
N TYR A 87 -16.00 -5.99 -1.17
CA TYR A 87 -14.88 -5.76 -0.25
C TYR A 87 -13.69 -6.60 -0.68
N TRP A 88 -13.87 -7.89 -0.98
CA TRP A 88 -12.81 -8.74 -1.53
C TRP A 88 -12.17 -8.14 -2.79
N LEU A 89 -12.98 -7.57 -3.69
CA LEU A 89 -12.46 -6.87 -4.87
C LEU A 89 -11.63 -5.63 -4.50
N SER A 90 -12.04 -4.88 -3.49
CA SER A 90 -11.25 -3.74 -2.98
C SER A 90 -9.90 -4.18 -2.39
N LEU A 91 -9.86 -5.33 -1.70
CA LEU A 91 -8.62 -5.92 -1.19
C LEU A 91 -7.69 -6.33 -2.33
N ILE A 92 -8.20 -7.04 -3.35
CA ILE A 92 -7.43 -7.43 -4.54
C ILE A 92 -6.89 -6.18 -5.24
N ALA A 93 -7.73 -5.16 -5.43
CA ALA A 93 -7.30 -3.89 -6.04
C ALA A 93 -6.21 -3.19 -5.21
N GLY A 94 -6.33 -3.20 -3.87
CA GLY A 94 -5.33 -2.68 -2.95
C GLY A 94 -3.99 -3.39 -3.08
N VAL A 95 -4.00 -4.73 -3.03
CA VAL A 95 -2.80 -5.58 -3.17
C VAL A 95 -2.15 -5.38 -4.54
N ALA A 96 -2.92 -5.50 -5.62
CA ALA A 96 -2.42 -5.30 -6.98
C ALA A 96 -1.85 -3.89 -7.17
N GLY A 97 -2.54 -2.87 -6.65
CA GLY A 97 -2.08 -1.49 -6.69
C GLY A 97 -0.77 -1.27 -5.93
N GLY A 98 -0.58 -1.93 -4.79
CA GLY A 98 0.67 -1.92 -4.02
C GLY A 98 1.82 -2.61 -4.76
N LEU A 99 1.58 -3.77 -5.37
CA LEU A 99 2.58 -4.47 -6.18
C LEU A 99 2.99 -3.68 -7.43
N ILE A 100 2.03 -3.05 -8.13
CA ILE A 100 2.31 -2.18 -9.27
C ILE A 100 3.15 -0.97 -8.82
N ALA A 101 2.78 -0.32 -7.71
CA ALA A 101 3.57 0.77 -7.14
C ALA A 101 5.00 0.32 -6.81
N THR A 102 5.15 -0.90 -6.28
CA THR A 102 6.45 -1.52 -6.00
C THR A 102 7.29 -1.64 -7.26
N ALA A 103 6.73 -2.26 -8.30
CA ALA A 103 7.41 -2.48 -9.58
C ALA A 103 7.80 -1.15 -10.26
N ILE A 104 6.92 -0.14 -10.22
CA ILE A 104 7.21 1.19 -10.74
C ILE A 104 8.35 1.86 -9.95
N GLY A 105 8.28 1.83 -8.62
CA GLY A 105 9.31 2.41 -7.76
C GLY A 105 10.69 1.78 -7.97
N ILE A 106 10.76 0.45 -8.04
CA ILE A 106 12.00 -0.27 -8.34
C ILE A 106 12.52 0.10 -9.73
N SER A 107 11.66 0.05 -10.75
CA SER A 107 12.04 0.37 -12.12
C SER A 107 12.55 1.80 -12.27
N ALA A 108 11.91 2.77 -11.60
CA ALA A 108 12.33 4.16 -11.63
C ALA A 108 13.66 4.37 -10.88
N HIS A 109 13.86 3.68 -9.76
CA HIS A 109 15.11 3.75 -9.01
C HIS A 109 16.28 3.21 -9.84
N LEU A 110 16.13 2.03 -10.47
CA LEU A 110 17.18 1.43 -11.31
C LEU A 110 17.57 2.35 -12.47
N ARG A 111 16.60 2.88 -13.22
CA ARG A 111 16.87 3.84 -14.31
C ARG A 111 17.58 5.11 -13.84
N SER A 112 17.31 5.56 -12.60
CA SER A 112 17.98 6.73 -12.03
C SER A 112 19.44 6.46 -11.67
N ARG A 113 19.78 5.21 -11.33
CA ARG A 113 21.16 4.78 -11.06
C ARG A 113 21.94 4.66 -12.35
N ASP A 114 21.40 3.97 -13.35
CA ASP A 114 22.05 3.80 -14.66
C ASP A 114 22.42 5.14 -15.30
N ARG A 115 21.55 6.15 -15.16
CA ARG A 115 21.82 7.52 -15.65
C ARG A 115 22.95 8.22 -14.90
N LYS A 116 23.06 8.01 -13.58
CA LYS A 116 24.15 8.60 -12.78
C LYS A 116 25.49 7.94 -13.14
N ASP A 117 25.48 6.62 -13.30
CA ASP A 117 26.69 5.85 -13.62
C ASP A 117 27.22 6.23 -15.02
N ALA A 118 26.33 6.42 -16.00
CA ALA A 118 26.70 6.87 -17.34
C ALA A 118 27.33 8.28 -17.37
N VAL A 119 26.89 9.20 -16.50
CA VAL A 119 27.46 10.55 -16.40
C VAL A 119 28.85 10.53 -15.76
N LEU A 120 29.09 9.61 -14.81
CA LEU A 120 30.39 9.47 -14.14
C LEU A 120 31.46 8.80 -15.04
N SER A 121 31.06 8.14 -16.11
CA SER A 121 31.97 7.52 -17.09
C SER A 121 32.41 8.44 -18.25
N GLN A 122 31.94 9.69 -18.27
CA GLN A 122 32.32 10.72 -19.25
C GLN A 122 33.37 11.67 -18.69
#